data_AF-A0A957DXH8-F1
#
_entry.id   AF-A0A957DXH8-F1
#
_cell.length_a   1.000
_cell.length_b   1.000
_cell.length_c   1.000
_cell.angle_alpha   90.00
_cell.angle_beta   90.00
_cell.angle_gamma   90.00
#
_symmetry.space_group_name_H-M   'P 1'
#
loop_
_entity.id
_entity.type
_entity.pdbx_description
1 polymer ?
#
loop_
_entity_poly.entity_id
_entity_poly.type
_entity_poly.pdbx_seq_one_letter_code
_entity_poly.pdbx_strand_id
1 'polypeptide(L)'
;MAVTFSWNGYIDTDLDFSEFFNNEHTLVLRFMPQYPNAYEGPLVAENGSGTFVLGQGYFSNGPDKPGSTKLYLAVAEQSEAYAVGLTAGKWYHLALVVKNSGNQRIFTLYLDGVKAGTSLSVAASSSKMPKGKLRFGKRTSGKTVKGRNTQFYGILDDVAIFTKAFSLPEVLKLRDEVLQLTGKESGLLAGYTFATLTLAPKLKRPITFHGAAERVSTSANRNSAADAAKLPLPTQHQPMDLPFPPGKNGT
;
A
#
# COMPACT_ATOMS: atom_id res chain seq x y z
N MET A 1 6.43 -12.26 -7.34
CA MET A 1 5.92 -12.72 -6.04
C MET A 1 5.36 -11.50 -5.36
N ALA A 2 4.36 -11.64 -4.51
CA ALA A 2 3.80 -10.55 -3.73
C ALA A 2 3.85 -10.91 -2.24
N VAL A 3 3.34 -10.02 -1.39
CA VAL A 3 3.06 -10.32 0.02
C VAL A 3 1.56 -10.25 0.28
N THR A 4 1.03 -11.18 1.08
CA THR A 4 -0.32 -11.09 1.64
C THR A 4 -0.26 -10.50 3.04
N PHE A 5 -1.30 -9.75 3.40
CA PHE A 5 -1.52 -9.26 4.75
C PHE A 5 -2.87 -9.76 5.25
N SER A 6 -2.82 -10.47 6.38
CA SER A 6 -3.97 -10.86 7.18
C SER A 6 -3.78 -10.37 8.62
N TRP A 7 -4.57 -10.85 9.56
CA TRP A 7 -4.54 -10.35 10.93
C TRP A 7 -3.12 -10.31 11.54
N ASN A 8 -2.71 -9.13 12.03
CA ASN A 8 -1.40 -8.84 12.60
C ASN A 8 -0.20 -8.96 11.64
N GLY A 9 -0.43 -9.16 10.33
CA GLY A 9 0.64 -9.21 9.32
C GLY A 9 1.19 -7.83 9.00
N TYR A 10 2.52 -7.68 9.00
CA TYR A 10 3.21 -6.49 8.51
C TYR A 10 4.66 -6.78 8.10
N ILE A 11 5.27 -5.86 7.36
CA ILE A 11 6.69 -5.93 6.97
C ILE A 11 7.42 -4.66 7.40
N ASP A 12 8.56 -4.85 8.06
CA ASP A 12 9.55 -3.80 8.30
C ASP A 12 10.57 -3.79 7.17
N THR A 13 10.90 -2.59 6.67
CA THR A 13 11.99 -2.41 5.71
C THR A 13 13.16 -1.68 6.36
N ASP A 14 14.26 -1.57 5.62
CA ASP A 14 15.43 -0.78 6.00
C ASP A 14 15.40 0.68 5.49
N LEU A 15 14.47 1.04 4.62
CA LEU A 15 14.44 2.34 3.93
C LEU A 15 14.03 3.45 4.89
N ASP A 16 14.96 4.35 5.18
CA ASP A 16 14.72 5.47 6.06
C ASP A 16 13.99 6.61 5.32
N PHE A 17 13.04 7.26 5.97
CA PHE A 17 12.35 8.43 5.40
C PHE A 17 13.33 9.54 5.02
N SER A 18 14.45 9.69 5.74
CA SER A 18 15.48 10.67 5.41
C SER A 18 16.15 10.44 4.06
N GLU A 19 16.11 9.22 3.50
CA GLU A 19 16.71 8.90 2.19
C GLU A 19 15.95 9.55 1.03
N PHE A 20 14.65 9.86 1.18
CA PHE A 20 13.81 10.32 0.07
C PHE A 20 12.82 11.44 0.42
N PHE A 21 12.29 11.46 1.63
CA PHE A 21 11.08 12.23 1.96
C PHE A 21 11.29 13.75 1.97
N ASN A 22 12.53 14.20 2.10
CA ASN A 22 12.90 15.62 2.06
C ASN A 22 13.05 16.17 0.64
N ASN A 23 13.03 15.31 -0.37
CA ASN A 23 13.17 15.68 -1.77
C ASN A 23 11.88 15.38 -2.54
N GLU A 24 11.82 15.86 -3.77
CA GLU A 24 10.83 15.38 -4.73
C GLU A 24 11.03 13.88 -4.96
N HIS A 25 9.93 13.13 -4.96
CA HIS A 25 9.97 11.68 -5.10
C HIS A 25 8.64 11.15 -5.64
N THR A 26 8.67 9.89 -6.06
CA THR A 26 7.46 9.14 -6.39
C THR A 26 7.49 7.82 -5.67
N LEU A 27 6.44 7.52 -4.89
CA LEU A 27 6.20 6.19 -4.35
C LEU A 27 5.16 5.50 -5.24
N VAL A 28 5.44 4.28 -5.67
CA VAL A 28 4.47 3.45 -6.40
C VAL A 28 4.32 2.10 -5.72
N LEU A 29 3.18 1.46 -5.91
CA LEU A 29 2.92 0.09 -5.50
C LEU A 29 1.77 -0.50 -6.32
N ARG A 30 1.67 -1.82 -6.31
CA ARG A 30 0.47 -2.55 -6.73
C ARG A 30 -0.20 -3.16 -5.51
N PHE A 31 -1.52 -3.11 -5.46
CA PHE A 31 -2.26 -3.74 -4.37
C PHE A 31 -3.56 -4.37 -4.85
N MET A 32 -4.01 -5.37 -4.11
CA MET A 32 -5.31 -6.02 -4.28
C MET A 32 -6.01 -6.03 -2.92
N PRO A 33 -7.05 -5.21 -2.70
CA PRO A 33 -7.76 -5.17 -1.42
C PRO A 33 -8.65 -6.42 -1.27
N GLN A 34 -8.70 -6.97 -0.06
CA GLN A 34 -9.63 -8.06 0.26
C GLN A 34 -11.01 -7.54 0.66
N TYR A 35 -11.03 -6.47 1.44
CA TYR A 35 -12.24 -5.97 2.10
C TYR A 35 -12.37 -4.45 1.98
N PRO A 36 -12.52 -3.91 0.75
CA PRO A 36 -12.54 -2.47 0.52
C PRO A 36 -13.71 -1.73 1.19
N ASN A 37 -14.79 -2.45 1.53
CA ASN A 37 -16.00 -1.89 2.14
C ASN A 37 -16.07 -2.04 3.67
N ALA A 38 -15.16 -2.79 4.30
CA ALA A 38 -15.29 -3.16 5.72
C ALA A 38 -14.12 -2.70 6.59
N TYR A 39 -12.90 -2.72 6.04
CA TYR A 39 -11.71 -2.35 6.79
C TYR A 39 -11.08 -1.08 6.24
N GLU A 40 -10.19 -0.49 7.02
CA GLU A 40 -9.26 0.52 6.55
C GLU A 40 -7.87 0.11 7.02
N GLY A 41 -6.83 0.62 6.37
CA GLY A 41 -5.47 0.31 6.80
C GLY A 41 -4.40 0.81 5.84
N PRO A 42 -3.20 1.08 6.36
CA PRO A 42 -2.08 1.50 5.55
C PRO A 42 -1.58 0.35 4.66
N LEU A 43 -1.41 0.64 3.38
CA LEU A 43 -0.57 -0.16 2.49
C LEU A 43 0.89 0.10 2.87
N VAL A 44 1.23 1.37 3.05
CA VAL A 44 2.55 1.87 3.44
C VAL A 44 2.39 2.89 4.56
N ALA A 45 3.24 2.82 5.59
CA ALA A 45 3.23 3.75 6.70
C ALA A 45 4.62 3.96 7.32
N GLU A 46 4.69 4.86 8.29
CA GLU A 46 5.89 5.03 9.12
C GLU A 46 6.08 3.91 10.16
N ASN A 47 7.35 3.52 10.35
CA ASN A 47 7.87 2.80 11.52
C ASN A 47 8.83 3.71 12.28
N GLY A 48 8.30 4.47 13.23
CA GLY A 48 9.01 5.47 14.00
C GLY A 48 8.06 6.53 14.58
N SER A 49 8.30 7.79 14.22
CA SER A 49 7.56 8.93 14.77
C SER A 49 7.00 9.83 13.66
N GLY A 50 6.14 10.78 14.02
CA GLY A 50 5.39 11.57 13.04
C GLY A 50 4.25 10.79 12.39
N THR A 51 3.81 11.25 11.21
CA THR A 51 2.71 10.63 10.46
C THR A 51 3.06 10.53 8.99
N PHE A 52 3.04 9.31 8.46
CA PHE A 52 2.90 8.99 7.05
C PHE A 52 2.02 7.75 6.92
N VAL A 53 0.85 7.90 6.31
CA VAL A 53 -0.09 6.80 6.06
C VAL A 53 -0.54 6.91 4.63
N LEU A 54 -0.32 5.89 3.83
CA LEU A 54 -0.88 5.73 2.50
C LEU A 54 -1.58 4.38 2.44
N GLY A 55 -2.89 4.36 2.19
CA GLY A 55 -3.60 3.10 2.07
C GLY A 55 -5.09 3.20 1.85
N GLN A 56 -5.80 2.14 2.23
CA GLN A 56 -7.26 2.07 2.16
C GLN A 56 -7.87 2.90 3.30
N GLY A 57 -8.78 3.80 2.96
CA GLY A 57 -9.53 4.61 3.91
C GLY A 57 -10.85 3.95 4.33
N TYR A 58 -11.41 4.40 5.45
CA TYR A 58 -12.69 3.92 5.94
C TYR A 58 -13.84 4.14 4.94
N PHE A 59 -14.55 3.06 4.64
CA PHE A 59 -15.85 3.09 3.99
C PHE A 59 -16.85 3.74 4.95
N SER A 60 -17.24 4.98 4.66
CA SER A 60 -18.18 5.73 5.50
C SER A 60 -19.26 6.39 4.66
N ASN A 61 -20.48 6.43 5.23
CA ASN A 61 -21.60 7.20 4.72
C ASN A 61 -21.43 8.71 5.03
N GLY A 62 -20.30 9.27 4.63
CA GLY A 62 -20.05 10.71 4.77
C GLY A 62 -20.79 11.54 3.71
N PRO A 63 -21.03 12.83 3.97
CA PRO A 63 -21.84 13.71 3.11
C PRO A 63 -21.30 13.85 1.68
N ASP A 64 -19.98 13.69 1.48
CA ASP A 64 -19.33 13.97 0.18
C ASP A 64 -19.32 12.80 -0.83
N LYS A 65 -19.86 11.62 -0.45
CA LYS A 65 -20.20 10.45 -1.30
C LYS A 65 -20.48 9.24 -0.39
N PRO A 66 -21.72 9.09 0.13
CA PRO A 66 -22.06 7.94 0.95
C PRO A 66 -21.89 6.64 0.15
N GLY A 67 -21.34 5.60 0.80
CA GLY A 67 -21.19 4.28 0.18
C GLY A 67 -20.04 4.11 -0.82
N SER A 68 -18.99 4.93 -0.76
CA SER A 68 -17.79 4.77 -1.62
C SER A 68 -16.56 4.29 -0.85
N THR A 69 -15.78 3.41 -1.51
CA THR A 69 -14.44 3.03 -1.04
C THR A 69 -13.48 4.21 -1.16
N LYS A 70 -12.44 4.24 -0.32
CA LYS A 70 -11.54 5.39 -0.26
C LYS A 70 -10.08 4.97 -0.25
N LEU A 71 -9.22 5.84 -0.79
CA LEU A 71 -7.82 5.88 -0.41
C LEU A 71 -7.63 6.97 0.64
N TYR A 72 -6.68 6.77 1.53
CA TYR A 72 -6.37 7.71 2.59
C TYR A 72 -4.88 8.05 2.55
N LEU A 73 -4.60 9.35 2.57
CA LEU A 73 -3.25 9.89 2.74
C LEU A 73 -3.23 10.74 4.00
N ALA A 74 -2.32 10.46 4.92
CA ALA A 74 -2.00 11.35 6.03
C ALA A 74 -0.50 11.61 6.06
N VAL A 75 -0.13 12.88 6.15
CA VAL A 75 1.27 13.31 6.25
C VAL A 75 1.35 14.44 7.27
N ALA A 76 2.19 14.25 8.28
CA ALA A 76 2.28 15.13 9.44
C ALA A 76 0.92 15.37 10.13
N GLU A 77 0.36 16.57 9.99
CA GLU A 77 -0.91 16.99 10.60
C GLU A 77 -2.04 17.06 9.58
N GLN A 78 -1.73 16.88 8.30
CA GLN A 78 -2.67 16.98 7.20
C GLN A 78 -3.12 15.58 6.77
N SER A 79 -4.36 15.45 6.34
CA SER A 79 -4.84 14.22 5.73
C SER A 79 -5.97 14.45 4.77
N GLU A 80 -6.09 13.58 3.77
CA GLU A 80 -7.12 13.62 2.74
C GLU A 80 -7.67 12.22 2.50
N ALA A 81 -8.97 12.14 2.18
CA ALA A 81 -9.64 10.89 1.84
C ALA A 81 -10.23 10.96 0.43
N TYR A 82 -9.72 10.14 -0.45
CA TYR A 82 -10.04 10.15 -1.88
C TYR A 82 -11.11 9.11 -2.18
N ALA A 83 -12.32 9.53 -2.53
CA ALA A 83 -13.37 8.63 -3.01
C ALA A 83 -12.93 7.96 -4.32
N VAL A 84 -12.91 6.63 -4.32
CA VAL A 84 -12.48 5.79 -5.45
C VAL A 84 -13.39 4.57 -5.58
N GLY A 85 -13.27 3.83 -6.69
CA GLY A 85 -13.99 2.56 -6.92
C GLY A 85 -13.08 1.35 -6.76
N LEU A 86 -12.93 0.88 -5.52
CA LEU A 86 -12.19 -0.34 -5.19
C LEU A 86 -13.15 -1.54 -5.17
N THR A 87 -12.75 -2.60 -5.83
CA THR A 87 -13.42 -3.90 -5.84
C THR A 87 -12.51 -4.92 -5.18
N ALA A 88 -13.09 -5.77 -4.33
CA ALA A 88 -12.35 -6.84 -3.69
C ALA A 88 -11.74 -7.78 -4.74
N GLY A 89 -10.49 -8.22 -4.53
CA GLY A 89 -9.84 -9.15 -5.44
C GLY A 89 -9.40 -8.56 -6.78
N LYS A 90 -9.44 -7.24 -6.95
CA LYS A 90 -8.93 -6.56 -8.15
C LYS A 90 -7.56 -5.92 -7.88
N TRP A 91 -6.64 -6.06 -8.83
CA TRP A 91 -5.36 -5.35 -8.81
C TRP A 91 -5.54 -3.88 -9.18
N TYR A 92 -4.80 -3.04 -8.46
CA TYR A 92 -4.70 -1.61 -8.66
C TYR A 92 -3.25 -1.16 -8.66
N HIS A 93 -2.91 -0.18 -9.48
CA HIS A 93 -1.65 0.54 -9.45
C HIS A 93 -1.82 1.88 -8.74
N LEU A 94 -1.07 2.12 -7.67
CA LEU A 94 -1.13 3.35 -6.88
C LEU A 94 0.19 4.09 -7.03
N ALA A 95 0.13 5.39 -7.33
CA ALA A 95 1.30 6.26 -7.34
C ALA A 95 1.04 7.52 -6.51
N LEU A 96 1.97 7.85 -5.63
CA LEU A 96 2.04 9.09 -4.88
C LEU A 96 3.22 9.91 -5.40
N VAL A 97 2.93 10.99 -6.12
CA VAL A 97 3.93 11.92 -6.65
C VAL A 97 4.06 13.09 -5.69
N VAL A 98 5.28 13.40 -5.27
CA VAL A 98 5.58 14.48 -4.32
C VAL A 98 6.45 15.52 -5.00
N LYS A 99 5.93 16.75 -5.11
CA LYS A 99 6.64 17.91 -5.64
C LYS A 99 6.87 18.96 -4.56
N ASN A 100 7.97 19.69 -4.67
CA ASN A 100 8.24 20.83 -3.80
C ASN A 100 7.69 22.11 -4.46
N SER A 101 6.99 22.93 -3.68
CA SER A 101 6.45 24.21 -4.13
C SER A 101 6.64 25.25 -3.03
N GLY A 102 7.73 26.02 -3.13
CA GLY A 102 8.18 26.92 -2.06
C GLY A 102 8.40 26.16 -0.76
N ASN A 103 7.73 26.59 0.31
CA ASN A 103 7.78 25.95 1.63
C ASN A 103 6.80 24.77 1.78
N GLN A 104 6.11 24.36 0.71
CA GLN A 104 5.14 23.27 0.74
C GLN A 104 5.64 22.04 -0.02
N ARG A 105 5.21 20.87 0.44
CA ARG A 105 5.27 19.60 -0.30
C ARG A 105 3.87 19.28 -0.79
N ILE A 106 3.73 19.08 -2.09
CA ILE A 106 2.47 18.81 -2.77
C ILE A 106 2.43 17.33 -3.13
N PHE A 107 1.52 16.61 -2.48
CA PHE A 107 1.30 15.19 -2.64
C PHE A 107 0.12 14.96 -3.58
N THR A 108 0.38 14.34 -4.72
CA THR A 108 -0.65 14.02 -5.72
C THR A 108 -0.77 12.51 -5.86
N LEU A 109 -1.97 12.00 -5.59
CA LEU A 109 -2.26 10.57 -5.65
C LEU A 109 -2.86 10.20 -7.02
N TYR A 110 -2.47 9.06 -7.56
CA TYR A 110 -2.99 8.49 -8.79
C TYR A 110 -3.37 7.03 -8.57
N LEU A 111 -4.60 6.66 -8.90
CA LEU A 111 -5.07 5.27 -8.92
C LEU A 111 -5.30 4.86 -10.37
N ASP A 112 -4.65 3.78 -10.79
CA ASP A 112 -4.62 3.29 -12.18
C ASP A 112 -4.31 4.41 -13.18
N GLY A 113 -3.39 5.31 -12.82
CA GLY A 113 -2.98 6.43 -13.66
C GLY A 113 -3.96 7.60 -13.72
N VAL A 114 -5.06 7.58 -12.96
CA VAL A 114 -6.00 8.70 -12.86
C VAL A 114 -5.78 9.43 -11.54
N LYS A 115 -5.66 10.77 -11.58
CA LYS A 115 -5.48 11.59 -10.37
C LYS A 115 -6.68 11.41 -9.43
N ALA A 116 -6.40 10.99 -8.20
CA ALA A 116 -7.39 10.84 -7.15
C ALA A 116 -7.57 12.19 -6.45
N GLY A 117 -8.66 12.90 -6.76
CA GLY A 117 -9.07 14.14 -6.08
C GLY A 117 -8.04 15.28 -6.10
N THR A 118 -8.08 16.12 -5.06
CA THR A 118 -7.19 17.27 -4.86
C THR A 118 -5.84 16.87 -4.30
N SER A 119 -4.79 17.63 -4.60
CA SER A 119 -3.47 17.35 -4.02
C SER A 119 -3.43 17.77 -2.55
N LEU A 120 -2.82 16.96 -1.68
CA LEU A 120 -2.59 17.31 -0.28
C LEU A 120 -1.35 18.20 -0.18
N SER A 121 -1.45 19.33 0.51
CA SER A 121 -0.35 20.28 0.70
C SER A 121 0.10 20.28 2.15
N VAL A 122 1.40 20.09 2.38
CA VAL A 122 1.98 20.04 3.73
C VAL A 122 3.17 20.97 3.81
N ALA A 123 3.20 21.85 4.82
CA ALA A 123 4.34 22.72 5.05
C ALA A 123 5.58 21.91 5.39
N ALA A 124 6.72 22.20 4.76
CA ALA A 124 8.00 21.53 5.01
C ALA A 124 8.44 21.62 6.47
N SER A 125 7.99 22.66 7.20
CA SER A 125 8.23 22.90 8.62
C SER A 125 7.24 22.21 9.57
N SER A 126 6.32 21.37 9.08
CA SER A 126 5.31 20.73 9.94
C SER A 126 5.95 19.90 11.06
N SER A 127 5.42 20.03 12.27
CA SER A 127 6.02 19.46 13.49
C SER A 127 6.04 17.93 13.55
N LYS A 128 5.14 17.27 12.80
CA LYS A 128 4.93 15.81 12.79
C LYS A 128 5.41 15.12 11.52
N MET A 129 6.40 15.69 10.83
CA MET A 129 7.00 15.02 9.66
C MET A 129 7.44 13.59 10.01
N PRO A 130 7.21 12.62 9.11
CA PRO A 130 7.54 11.23 9.38
C PRO A 130 9.04 11.04 9.55
N LYS A 131 9.40 10.24 10.56
CA LYS A 131 10.79 9.85 10.86
C LYS A 131 10.85 8.35 11.13
N GLY A 132 12.01 7.76 10.86
CA GLY A 132 12.25 6.33 10.98
C GLY A 132 12.16 5.65 9.62
N LYS A 133 11.69 4.41 9.61
CA LYS A 133 11.73 3.56 8.41
C LYS A 133 10.36 3.40 7.78
N LEU A 134 10.33 3.02 6.52
CA LEU A 134 9.12 2.63 5.83
C LEU A 134 8.64 1.25 6.33
N ARG A 135 7.32 1.08 6.44
CA ARG A 135 6.67 -0.18 6.83
C ARG A 135 5.47 -0.45 5.95
N PHE A 136 5.16 -1.72 5.72
CA PHE A 136 4.01 -2.15 4.94
C PHE A 136 2.96 -2.85 5.80
N GLY A 137 1.69 -2.66 5.47
CA GLY A 137 0.55 -3.37 6.05
C GLY A 137 -0.02 -2.78 7.35
N LYS A 138 0.78 -2.08 8.17
CA LYS A 138 0.30 -1.38 9.38
C LYS A 138 1.21 -0.21 9.80
N ARG A 139 0.77 0.62 10.74
CA ARG A 139 1.59 1.71 11.33
C ARG A 139 2.60 1.19 12.36
N THR A 140 3.42 2.10 12.88
CA THR A 140 4.23 1.86 14.09
C THR A 140 3.36 1.28 15.22
N SER A 141 3.90 0.35 16.01
CA SER A 141 3.15 -0.25 17.13
C SER A 141 2.62 0.83 18.08
N GLY A 142 1.38 0.69 18.52
CA GLY A 142 0.70 1.67 19.38
C GLY A 142 0.24 2.96 18.69
N LYS A 143 0.44 3.12 17.37
CA LYS A 143 -0.12 4.24 16.59
C LYS A 143 -1.43 3.83 15.93
N THR A 144 -2.38 4.76 15.88
CA THR A 144 -3.72 4.56 15.30
C THR A 144 -3.94 5.41 14.05
N VAL A 145 -4.84 5.01 13.17
CA VAL A 145 -5.44 5.87 12.13
C VAL A 145 -6.82 6.30 12.62
N LYS A 146 -7.04 7.61 12.79
CA LYS A 146 -8.32 8.15 13.32
C LYS A 146 -8.80 7.45 14.60
N GLY A 147 -7.87 7.19 15.54
CA GLY A 147 -8.17 6.51 16.81
C GLY A 147 -8.37 4.99 16.73
N ARG A 148 -8.26 4.38 15.54
CA ARG A 148 -8.42 2.94 15.33
C ARG A 148 -7.08 2.25 15.07
N ASN A 149 -6.90 1.05 15.61
CA ASN A 149 -5.79 0.18 15.25
C ASN A 149 -6.13 -0.50 13.92
N THR A 150 -5.52 -0.04 12.84
CA THR A 150 -5.90 -0.41 11.47
C THR A 150 -4.76 -1.12 10.76
N GLN A 151 -5.11 -2.02 9.86
CA GLN A 151 -4.16 -2.77 9.04
C GLN A 151 -4.76 -3.06 7.68
N PHE A 152 -3.90 -3.21 6.70
CA PHE A 152 -4.33 -3.61 5.37
C PHE A 152 -4.59 -5.11 5.32
N TYR A 153 -5.64 -5.49 4.60
CA TYR A 153 -5.98 -6.87 4.28
C TYR A 153 -6.02 -7.04 2.77
N GLY A 154 -5.19 -7.93 2.24
CA GLY A 154 -5.06 -8.13 0.81
C GLY A 154 -3.64 -8.48 0.38
N ILE A 155 -3.32 -8.17 -0.87
CA ILE A 155 -2.01 -8.44 -1.47
C ILE A 155 -1.34 -7.10 -1.81
N LEU A 156 -0.03 -7.00 -1.58
CA LEU A 156 0.81 -5.87 -1.99
C LEU A 156 2.00 -6.37 -2.80
N ASP A 157 2.37 -5.64 -3.83
CA ASP A 157 3.49 -5.99 -4.70
C ASP A 157 4.17 -4.75 -5.29
N ASP A 158 5.38 -4.94 -5.81
CA ASP A 158 6.17 -3.96 -6.58
C ASP A 158 6.19 -2.56 -5.94
N VAL A 159 6.44 -2.49 -4.64
CA VAL A 159 6.57 -1.21 -3.93
C VAL A 159 7.89 -0.57 -4.34
N ALA A 160 7.88 0.61 -4.92
CA ALA A 160 9.09 1.32 -5.35
C ALA A 160 9.07 2.80 -4.95
N ILE A 161 10.26 3.30 -4.65
CA ILE A 161 10.52 4.71 -4.37
C ILE A 161 11.49 5.20 -5.43
N PHE A 162 11.14 6.31 -6.07
CA PHE A 162 11.95 7.00 -7.07
C PHE A 162 12.39 8.38 -6.56
N THR A 163 13.59 8.81 -6.91
CA THR A 163 14.19 10.10 -6.53
C THR A 163 13.72 11.28 -7.40
N LYS A 164 12.60 11.14 -8.11
CA LYS A 164 12.03 12.19 -8.95
C LYS A 164 10.51 12.22 -8.84
N ALA A 165 9.92 13.39 -9.00
CA ALA A 165 8.48 13.55 -9.15
C ALA A 165 8.06 13.19 -10.59
N PHE A 166 7.29 12.12 -10.74
CA PHE A 166 6.88 11.65 -12.06
C PHE A 166 5.80 12.58 -12.66
N SER A 167 5.88 12.78 -13.97
CA SER A 167 4.79 13.28 -14.77
C SER A 167 3.70 12.22 -14.95
N LEU A 168 2.49 12.62 -15.34
CA LEU A 168 1.39 11.67 -15.60
C LEU A 168 1.76 10.61 -16.66
N PRO A 169 2.39 10.96 -17.80
CA PRO A 169 2.84 9.95 -18.76
C PRO A 169 3.82 8.92 -18.16
N GLU A 170 4.70 9.33 -17.25
CA GLU A 170 5.62 8.40 -16.58
C GLU A 170 4.88 7.48 -15.60
N VAL A 171 3.85 7.99 -14.90
CA VAL A 171 2.97 7.16 -14.06
C VAL A 171 2.22 6.12 -14.89
N LEU A 172 1.66 6.52 -16.04
CA LEU A 172 0.97 5.61 -16.96
C LEU A 172 1.92 4.55 -17.52
N LYS A 173 3.15 4.95 -17.89
CA LYS A 173 4.19 4.03 -18.35
C LYS A 173 4.52 2.97 -17.28
N LEU A 174 4.70 3.36 -16.02
CA LEU A 174 4.94 2.38 -14.94
C LEU A 174 3.76 1.44 -14.74
N ARG A 175 2.53 1.94 -14.84
CA ARG A 175 1.31 1.14 -14.71
C ARG A 175 1.24 0.06 -15.80
N ASP A 176 1.42 0.46 -17.05
CA ASP A 176 1.13 -0.35 -18.24
C ASP A 176 2.30 -1.24 -18.68
N GLU A 177 3.52 -0.71 -18.65
CA GLU A 177 4.68 -1.36 -19.25
C GLU A 177 5.57 -2.06 -18.21
N VAL A 178 5.53 -1.65 -16.94
CA VAL A 178 6.40 -2.17 -15.88
C VAL A 178 5.60 -3.02 -14.89
N LEU A 179 5.29 -4.25 -15.31
CA LEU A 179 4.55 -5.21 -14.48
C LEU A 179 5.36 -5.81 -13.34
N GLN A 180 6.69 -5.79 -13.46
CA GLN A 180 7.62 -6.22 -12.43
C GLN A 180 8.86 -5.33 -12.48
N LEU A 181 9.32 -4.86 -11.33
CA LEU A 181 10.52 -4.03 -11.26
C LEU A 181 11.77 -4.85 -11.60
N THR A 182 12.65 -4.27 -12.41
CA THR A 182 13.92 -4.84 -12.86
C THR A 182 15.11 -4.31 -12.06
N GLY A 183 14.95 -3.15 -11.42
CA GLY A 183 16.01 -2.42 -10.72
C GLY A 183 16.80 -1.48 -11.61
N LYS A 184 16.51 -1.47 -12.92
CA LYS A 184 17.15 -0.60 -13.92
C LYS A 184 16.32 0.65 -14.24
N GLU A 185 15.17 0.82 -13.59
CA GLU A 185 14.29 1.96 -13.81
C GLU A 185 15.01 3.26 -13.43
N SER A 186 14.91 4.25 -14.31
CA SER A 186 15.56 5.55 -14.11
C SER A 186 15.03 6.24 -12.86
N GLY A 187 15.94 6.65 -11.98
CA GLY A 187 15.61 7.30 -10.72
C GLY A 187 15.12 6.35 -9.63
N LEU A 188 15.12 5.02 -9.82
CA LEU A 188 14.76 4.10 -8.74
C LEU A 188 15.75 4.23 -7.58
N LEU A 189 15.25 4.46 -6.37
CA LEU A 189 16.02 4.46 -5.12
C LEU A 189 16.01 3.08 -4.48
N ALA A 190 14.80 2.54 -4.29
CA ALA A 190 14.54 1.28 -3.61
C ALA A 190 13.29 0.64 -4.20
N GLY A 191 13.29 -0.69 -4.32
CA GLY A 191 12.11 -1.46 -4.71
C GLY A 191 11.98 -2.77 -3.94
N TYR A 192 10.75 -3.22 -3.77
CA TYR A 192 10.38 -4.41 -3.02
C TYR A 192 9.42 -5.24 -3.88
N THR A 193 9.99 -6.17 -4.65
CA THR A 193 9.25 -7.10 -5.53
C THR A 193 8.91 -8.42 -4.84
N PHE A 194 9.34 -8.58 -3.58
CA PHE A 194 9.18 -9.76 -2.73
C PHE A 194 9.68 -11.08 -3.33
N ALA A 195 10.33 -11.05 -4.50
CA ALA A 195 10.87 -12.21 -5.18
C ALA A 195 12.06 -12.77 -4.42
N THR A 196 12.22 -14.09 -4.48
CA THR A 196 13.34 -14.82 -3.86
C THR A 196 14.49 -15.08 -4.84
N LEU A 197 14.38 -14.55 -6.07
CA LEU A 197 15.38 -14.70 -7.12
C LEU A 197 16.57 -13.75 -6.92
N THR A 198 17.59 -13.88 -7.77
CA THR A 198 18.69 -12.92 -7.84
C THR A 198 18.18 -11.55 -8.28
N LEU A 199 18.07 -10.63 -7.33
CA LEU A 199 17.59 -9.27 -7.55
C LEU A 199 18.73 -8.28 -7.87
N ALA A 200 18.41 -7.19 -8.56
CA ALA A 200 19.32 -6.06 -8.70
C ALA A 200 19.56 -5.40 -7.32
N PRO A 201 20.70 -4.71 -7.08
CA PRO A 201 21.00 -4.13 -5.76
C PRO A 201 19.89 -3.27 -5.15
N LYS A 202 19.23 -2.43 -5.97
CA LYS A 202 18.11 -1.56 -5.56
C LYS A 202 16.85 -2.32 -5.15
N LEU A 203 16.75 -3.60 -5.54
CA LEU A 203 15.65 -4.50 -5.20
C LEU A 203 16.00 -5.49 -4.08
N LYS A 204 17.27 -5.52 -3.64
CA LYS A 204 17.81 -6.44 -2.62
C LYS A 204 17.74 -5.88 -1.20
N ARG A 205 17.03 -4.78 -0.99
CA ARG A 205 16.95 -4.14 0.31
C ARG A 205 16.31 -5.07 1.36
N PRO A 206 16.88 -5.18 2.58
CA PRO A 206 16.35 -6.07 3.61
C PRO A 206 14.90 -5.78 3.98
N ILE A 207 14.17 -6.86 4.25
CA ILE A 207 12.81 -6.83 4.79
C ILE A 207 12.66 -7.86 5.90
N THR A 208 11.83 -7.57 6.89
CA THR A 208 11.48 -8.50 7.98
C THR A 208 9.97 -8.69 8.02
N PHE A 209 9.52 -9.94 7.91
CA PHE A 209 8.11 -10.30 8.00
C PHE A 209 7.71 -10.47 9.46
N HIS A 210 6.50 -10.04 9.80
CA HIS A 210 5.93 -10.16 11.13
C HIS A 210 4.49 -10.65 11.06
N GLY A 211 4.07 -11.38 12.11
CA GLY A 211 2.71 -11.91 12.21
C GLY A 211 2.37 -12.81 11.03
N ALA A 212 1.18 -12.63 10.47
CA ALA A 212 0.67 -13.44 9.37
C ALA A 212 0.97 -12.85 7.97
N ALA A 213 1.99 -11.99 7.85
CA ALA A 213 2.45 -11.54 6.54
C ALA A 213 3.29 -12.64 5.89
N GLU A 214 2.95 -13.02 4.66
CA GLU A 214 3.63 -14.10 3.95
C GLU A 214 3.81 -13.79 2.47
N ARG A 215 4.83 -14.39 1.86
CA ARG A 215 5.02 -14.28 0.41
C ARG A 215 4.01 -15.17 -0.31
N VAL A 216 3.51 -14.69 -1.44
CA VAL A 216 2.64 -15.48 -2.33
C VAL A 216 3.06 -15.35 -3.78
N SER A 217 2.94 -16.44 -4.53
CA SER A 217 3.13 -16.42 -5.98
C SER A 217 1.90 -15.85 -6.66
N THR A 218 2.10 -14.75 -7.39
CA THR A 218 1.10 -14.07 -8.20
C THR A 218 1.39 -14.33 -9.68
N SER A 219 0.36 -14.21 -10.51
CA SER A 219 0.47 -14.28 -11.95
C SER A 219 1.42 -13.19 -12.49
N ALA A 220 2.17 -13.53 -13.55
CA ALA A 220 3.16 -12.63 -14.14
C ALA A 220 2.54 -11.32 -14.65
N ASN A 221 1.27 -11.36 -15.08
CA ASN A 221 0.52 -10.22 -15.59
C ASN A 221 -0.41 -9.57 -14.56
N ARG A 222 -0.33 -9.95 -13.28
CA ARG A 222 -1.22 -9.44 -12.21
C ARG A 222 -2.70 -9.57 -12.62
N ASN A 223 -3.07 -10.76 -13.10
CA ASN A 223 -4.42 -11.13 -13.42
C ASN A 223 -5.26 -11.21 -12.14
N SER A 224 -6.27 -10.34 -12.04
CA SER A 224 -7.11 -10.23 -10.84
C SER A 224 -7.88 -11.52 -10.54
N ALA A 225 -8.43 -12.20 -11.55
CA ALA A 225 -9.21 -13.42 -11.34
C ALA A 225 -8.34 -14.57 -10.81
N ALA A 226 -7.14 -14.74 -11.38
CA ALA A 226 -6.19 -15.77 -10.93
C ALA A 226 -5.63 -15.47 -9.53
N ASP A 227 -5.29 -14.22 -9.26
CA ASP A 227 -4.62 -13.83 -8.01
C ASP A 227 -5.59 -13.62 -6.85
N ALA A 228 -6.88 -13.36 -7.10
CA ALA A 228 -7.89 -13.25 -6.04
C ALA A 228 -8.01 -14.54 -5.21
N ALA A 229 -7.78 -15.70 -5.81
CA ALA A 229 -7.74 -16.99 -5.11
C ALA A 229 -6.56 -17.11 -4.12
N LYS A 230 -5.62 -16.15 -4.14
CA LYS A 230 -4.47 -16.07 -3.24
C LYS A 230 -4.70 -15.12 -2.07
N LEU A 231 -5.86 -14.47 -1.98
CA LEU A 231 -6.21 -13.65 -0.82
C LEU A 231 -6.22 -14.52 0.45
N PRO A 232 -5.60 -14.06 1.54
CA PRO A 232 -5.47 -14.86 2.75
C PRO A 232 -6.84 -15.00 3.44
N LEU A 233 -7.09 -16.12 4.11
CA LEU A 233 -8.28 -16.23 4.95
C LEU A 233 -8.17 -15.28 6.15
N PRO A 234 -9.27 -14.61 6.56
CA PRO A 234 -9.23 -13.59 7.61
C PRO A 234 -8.74 -14.11 8.99
N THR A 235 -8.85 -15.41 9.26
CA THR A 235 -8.50 -16.02 10.57
C THR A 235 -7.55 -17.22 10.48
N GLN A 236 -6.87 -17.47 9.35
CA GLN A 236 -6.04 -18.69 9.13
C GLN A 236 -6.77 -20.03 9.35
N HIS A 237 -8.09 -20.05 9.58
CA HIS A 237 -8.84 -21.29 9.73
C HIS A 237 -8.87 -21.99 8.37
N GLN A 238 -8.19 -23.13 8.28
CA GLN A 238 -8.37 -24.10 7.22
C GLN A 238 -9.88 -24.39 7.08
N PRO A 239 -10.42 -24.55 5.86
CA PRO A 239 -11.75 -25.09 5.69
C PRO A 239 -11.81 -26.41 6.46
N MET A 240 -12.65 -26.47 7.50
CA MET A 240 -12.94 -27.73 8.15
C MET A 240 -13.97 -28.40 7.24
N ASP A 241 -13.52 -29.35 6.42
CA ASP A 241 -14.44 -30.28 5.77
C ASP A 241 -15.13 -31.03 6.89
N LEU A 242 -16.39 -30.69 7.14
CA LEU A 242 -17.23 -31.49 8.01
C LEU A 242 -17.31 -32.88 7.38
N PRO A 243 -17.07 -33.97 8.12
CA PRO A 243 -17.11 -35.33 7.57
C PRO A 243 -18.52 -35.78 7.15
N PHE A 244 -19.47 -34.85 7.07
CA PHE A 244 -20.86 -35.10 6.70
C PHE A 244 -21.37 -33.98 5.80
N PRO A 245 -22.21 -34.30 4.80
CA PRO A 245 -22.91 -33.30 3.98
C PRO A 245 -23.79 -32.37 4.84
N PRO A 246 -24.04 -31.12 4.40
CA PRO A 246 -24.98 -30.22 5.05
C PRO A 246 -26.35 -30.91 5.26
N GLY A 247 -26.85 -30.90 6.49
CA GLY A 247 -28.16 -31.45 6.84
C GLY A 247 -28.18 -32.89 7.39
N LYS A 248 -27.03 -33.51 7.65
CA LYS A 248 -26.97 -34.77 8.41
C LYS A 248 -26.27 -34.54 9.76
N ASN A 249 -27.04 -34.59 10.84
CA ASN A 249 -26.47 -34.66 12.18
C ASN A 249 -25.77 -36.02 12.33
N GLY A 250 -24.49 -36.02 12.70
CA GLY A 250 -23.76 -37.23 13.03
C GLY A 250 -24.45 -37.94 14.19
N THR A 251 -24.86 -39.19 13.94
CA THR A 251 -25.38 -40.12 14.94
C THR A 251 -24.26 -40.70 15.78
#